data_AF-A0AAC9YZT8-F1
#
_entry.id   AF-A0AAC9YZT8-F1
#
_cell.length_a   1.000
_cell.length_b   1.000
_cell.length_c   1.000
_cell.angle_alpha   90.00
_cell.angle_beta   90.00
_cell.angle_gamma   90.00
#
_symmetry.space_group_name_H-M   'P 1'
#
loop_
_entity.id
_entity.type
_entity.pdbx_description
1 polymer ?
#
loop_
_entity_poly.entity_id
_entity_poly.type
_entity_poly.pdbx_seq_one_letter_code
_entity_poly.pdbx_strand_id
1 'polypeptide(L)'
;MEDYESLMEKSNKITFVTQKKKGESICLSLEAETSKQNAVWIDWNNNKREDVGEKFNETLFGQYTIFEVDAPEIAIYGEVTALYIPRAKVERLEVNKNPALEKLYCSENNIKELDLSKNVNLKELDCSENSISSLELGNNLKLEQLSMGVNPIRSVDVSRNLILKRICVRGSQIENLNLKANANLEELNCSDTNLKSLDVSRNISLKTIFCYGNHIQGENMTAFMNSLPQRCDTTGFLYLTANKTPRGKTEKNVFTNGDINIGKNEKCWRVIVNFHKEL
;
A
#
# COMPACT_ATOMS: atom_id res chain seq x y z
N MET A 1 -38.73 -17.48 -8.16
CA MET A 1 -38.42 -16.20 -7.50
C MET A 1 -37.18 -16.47 -6.69
N GLU A 2 -36.07 -15.77 -6.94
CA GLU A 2 -34.87 -15.94 -6.10
C GLU A 2 -35.20 -15.46 -4.70
N ASP A 3 -34.79 -16.21 -3.68
CA ASP A 3 -34.98 -15.79 -2.29
C ASP A 3 -34.04 -14.63 -1.93
N TYR A 4 -34.36 -13.93 -0.85
CA TYR A 4 -33.64 -12.73 -0.43
C TYR A 4 -32.15 -13.02 -0.15
N GLU A 5 -31.82 -14.17 0.42
CA GLU A 5 -30.43 -14.56 0.68
C GLU A 5 -29.64 -14.75 -0.63
N SER A 6 -30.25 -15.38 -1.64
CA SER A 6 -29.66 -15.55 -2.97
C SER A 6 -29.40 -14.20 -3.66
N LEU A 7 -30.28 -13.21 -3.46
CA LEU A 7 -30.07 -11.85 -3.98
C LEU A 7 -28.89 -11.15 -3.27
N MET A 8 -28.79 -11.27 -1.94
CA MET A 8 -27.70 -10.67 -1.17
C MET A 8 -26.34 -11.30 -1.51
N GLU A 9 -26.29 -12.59 -1.81
CA GLU A 9 -25.03 -13.24 -2.25
C GLU A 9 -24.49 -12.71 -3.57
N LYS A 10 -25.36 -12.21 -4.46
CA LYS A 10 -25.02 -11.62 -5.76
C LYS A 10 -24.78 -10.11 -5.70
N SER A 11 -25.13 -9.47 -4.58
CA SER A 11 -24.98 -8.03 -4.41
C SER A 11 -23.50 -7.63 -4.28
N ASN A 12 -23.22 -6.36 -4.60
CA ASN A 12 -21.92 -5.78 -4.30
C ASN A 12 -21.71 -5.82 -2.78
N LYS A 13 -20.59 -6.40 -2.36
CA LYS A 13 -20.30 -6.64 -0.95
C LYS A 13 -18.82 -6.59 -0.68
N ILE A 14 -18.46 -6.01 0.47
CA ILE A 14 -17.15 -6.20 1.10
C ILE A 14 -17.39 -6.92 2.43
N THR A 15 -16.61 -7.94 2.74
CA THR A 15 -16.69 -8.65 4.02
C THR A 15 -15.35 -8.62 4.72
N PHE A 16 -15.34 -8.41 6.02
CA PHE A 16 -14.13 -8.52 6.81
C PHE A 16 -14.39 -9.25 8.13
N VAL A 17 -13.39 -10.00 8.58
CA VAL A 17 -13.38 -10.66 9.89
C VAL A 17 -12.39 -9.96 10.79
N THR A 18 -12.84 -9.49 11.94
CA THR A 18 -12.04 -8.82 12.96
C THR A 18 -11.82 -9.72 14.17
N GLN A 19 -10.65 -9.57 14.81
CA GLN A 19 -10.36 -10.16 16.12
C GLN A 19 -10.85 -9.29 17.30
N LYS A 20 -11.54 -8.17 17.02
CA LYS A 20 -12.21 -7.39 18.04
C LYS A 20 -13.44 -8.14 18.55
N LYS A 21 -13.63 -8.09 19.87
CA LYS A 21 -14.75 -8.69 20.57
C LYS A 21 -15.98 -7.79 20.47
N LYS A 22 -17.16 -8.38 20.66
CA LYS A 22 -18.41 -7.63 20.79
C LYS A 22 -18.27 -6.49 21.80
N GLY A 23 -18.69 -5.29 21.42
CA GLY A 23 -18.57 -4.06 22.20
C GLY A 23 -17.22 -3.33 22.08
N GLU A 24 -16.19 -3.92 21.47
CA GLU A 24 -15.00 -3.16 21.06
C GLU A 24 -15.31 -2.32 19.82
N SER A 25 -14.61 -1.20 19.64
CA SER A 25 -14.89 -0.30 18.53
C SER A 25 -13.93 -0.46 17.33
N ILE A 26 -14.46 -0.31 16.12
CA ILE A 26 -13.74 -0.15 14.86
C ILE A 26 -13.92 1.28 14.37
N CYS A 27 -12.83 1.94 13.97
CA CYS A 27 -12.89 3.19 13.24
C CYS A 27 -12.72 2.89 11.75
N LEU A 28 -13.72 3.24 10.94
CA LEU A 28 -13.67 3.09 9.49
C LEU A 28 -14.27 4.30 8.77
N SER A 29 -13.92 4.45 7.50
CA SER A 29 -14.55 5.38 6.57
C SER A 29 -14.80 4.67 5.25
N LEU A 30 -15.87 5.02 4.55
CA LEU A 30 -16.17 4.53 3.22
C LEU A 30 -16.67 5.66 2.31
N GLU A 31 -16.44 5.51 1.02
CA GLU A 31 -16.98 6.38 -0.03
C GLU A 31 -17.79 5.54 -1.02
N ALA A 32 -18.82 6.13 -1.60
CA ALA A 32 -19.58 5.59 -2.72
C ALA A 32 -20.03 6.73 -3.63
N GLU A 33 -20.29 6.45 -4.90
CA GLU A 33 -20.90 7.43 -5.80
C GLU A 33 -22.22 7.93 -5.21
N THR A 34 -22.49 9.23 -5.28
CA THR A 34 -23.70 9.84 -4.69
C THR A 34 -24.99 9.12 -5.12
N SER A 35 -25.06 8.65 -6.37
CA SER A 35 -26.23 7.90 -6.89
C SER A 35 -26.41 6.50 -6.28
N LYS A 36 -25.38 5.97 -5.61
CA LYS A 36 -25.30 4.61 -5.04
C LYS A 36 -25.38 4.60 -3.52
N GLN A 37 -25.11 5.72 -2.85
CA GLN A 37 -25.04 5.83 -1.39
C GLN A 37 -26.29 5.29 -0.68
N ASN A 38 -27.48 5.50 -1.24
CA ASN A 38 -28.75 5.06 -0.65
C ASN A 38 -28.89 3.55 -0.49
N ALA A 39 -28.09 2.77 -1.23
CA ALA A 39 -28.06 1.31 -1.20
C ALA A 39 -26.97 0.75 -0.27
N VAL A 40 -26.16 1.61 0.35
CA VAL A 40 -25.05 1.19 1.23
C VAL A 40 -25.54 1.02 2.67
N TRP A 41 -25.24 -0.12 3.25
CA TRP A 41 -25.52 -0.43 4.65
C TRP A 41 -24.48 -1.42 5.19
N ILE A 42 -24.33 -1.46 6.51
CA ILE A 42 -23.35 -2.31 7.19
C ILE A 42 -24.07 -3.28 8.11
N ASP A 43 -23.96 -4.56 7.78
CA ASP A 43 -24.43 -5.69 8.57
C ASP A 43 -23.45 -5.95 9.72
N TRP A 44 -23.74 -5.37 10.89
CA TRP A 44 -22.86 -5.46 12.06
C TRP A 44 -23.05 -6.77 12.81
N ASN A 45 -24.23 -7.38 12.68
CA ASN A 45 -24.63 -8.58 13.41
C ASN A 45 -24.55 -9.87 12.57
N ASN A 46 -24.18 -9.76 11.29
CA ASN A 46 -24.03 -10.82 10.30
C ASN A 46 -25.31 -11.63 10.06
N ASN A 47 -26.48 -10.98 10.15
CA ASN A 47 -27.77 -11.64 9.90
C ASN A 47 -28.24 -11.53 8.44
N LYS A 48 -27.46 -10.84 7.58
CA LYS A 48 -27.70 -10.60 6.16
C LYS A 48 -28.95 -9.76 5.86
N ARG A 49 -29.53 -9.06 6.83
CA ARG A 49 -30.73 -8.23 6.69
C ARG A 49 -30.42 -6.81 7.15
N GLU A 50 -30.87 -5.82 6.38
CA GLU A 50 -30.72 -4.42 6.78
C GLU A 50 -31.63 -4.14 7.99
N ASP A 51 -31.03 -4.00 9.16
CA ASP A 51 -31.74 -3.65 10.39
C ASP A 51 -31.78 -2.13 10.64
N VAL A 52 -32.66 -1.71 11.56
CA VAL A 52 -32.74 -0.30 11.96
C VAL A 52 -31.39 0.15 12.55
N GLY A 53 -30.77 1.15 11.91
CA GLY A 53 -29.47 1.70 12.31
C GLY A 53 -28.28 1.16 11.53
N GLU A 54 -28.46 0.16 10.68
CA GLU A 54 -27.39 -0.39 9.82
C GLU A 54 -27.22 0.36 8.50
N LYS A 55 -28.26 1.08 8.07
CA LYS A 55 -28.17 1.97 6.92
C LYS A 55 -27.04 2.98 7.11
N PHE A 56 -26.12 3.04 6.16
CA PHE A 56 -25.00 3.94 6.27
C PHE A 56 -25.47 5.38 6.04
N ASN A 57 -25.26 6.23 7.04
CA ASN A 57 -25.76 7.60 7.01
C ASN A 57 -25.01 8.42 5.94
N GLU A 58 -25.76 9.10 5.08
CA GLU A 58 -25.23 9.93 3.98
C GLU A 58 -24.22 10.99 4.46
N THR A 59 -24.33 11.45 5.71
CA THR A 59 -23.38 12.43 6.28
C THR A 59 -22.03 11.81 6.71
N LEU A 60 -21.94 10.48 6.78
CA LEU A 60 -20.74 9.76 7.23
C LEU A 60 -19.81 9.35 6.09
N PHE A 61 -20.24 9.44 4.83
CA PHE A 61 -19.35 9.13 3.69
C PHE A 61 -18.13 10.05 3.71
N GLY A 62 -16.94 9.44 3.61
CA GLY A 62 -15.66 10.14 3.71
C GLY A 62 -15.26 10.56 5.14
N GLN A 63 -16.06 10.26 6.16
CA GLN A 63 -15.76 10.55 7.57
C GLN A 63 -15.29 9.30 8.31
N TYR A 64 -14.17 9.41 9.02
CA TYR A 64 -13.75 8.39 9.97
C TYR A 64 -14.74 8.33 11.14
N THR A 65 -15.44 7.21 11.23
CA THR A 65 -16.52 7.00 12.20
C THR A 65 -16.23 5.76 13.03
N ILE A 66 -16.52 5.84 14.32
CA ILE A 66 -16.34 4.76 15.28
C ILE A 66 -17.66 3.99 15.39
N PHE A 67 -17.59 2.68 15.19
CA PHE A 67 -18.69 1.74 15.31
C PHE A 67 -18.35 0.66 16.34
N GLU A 68 -19.34 0.20 17.09
CA GLU A 68 -19.17 -0.95 17.97
C GLU A 68 -19.35 -2.25 17.19
N VAL A 69 -18.48 -3.21 17.44
CA VAL A 69 -18.55 -4.55 16.84
C VAL A 69 -19.68 -5.33 17.52
N ASP A 70 -20.58 -5.93 16.75
CA ASP A 70 -21.60 -6.84 17.26
C ASP A 70 -21.28 -8.31 16.93
N ALA A 71 -20.84 -8.58 15.69
CA ALA A 71 -20.33 -9.87 15.24
C ALA A 71 -18.87 -9.75 14.72
N PRO A 72 -18.06 -10.84 14.81
CA PRO A 72 -16.69 -10.82 14.33
C PRO A 72 -16.57 -10.74 12.81
N GLU A 73 -17.56 -11.23 12.07
CA GLU A 73 -17.66 -11.08 10.62
C GLU A 73 -18.66 -9.97 10.32
N ILE A 74 -18.25 -8.98 9.55
CA ILE A 74 -19.05 -7.80 9.20
C ILE A 74 -19.10 -7.70 7.69
N ALA A 75 -20.28 -7.36 7.16
CA ALA A 75 -20.47 -7.14 5.74
C ALA A 75 -20.92 -5.70 5.45
N ILE A 76 -20.26 -5.07 4.49
CA ILE A 76 -20.70 -3.81 3.90
C ILE A 76 -21.36 -4.17 2.57
N TYR A 77 -22.65 -3.89 2.47
CA TYR A 77 -23.42 -4.08 1.26
C TYR A 77 -23.52 -2.78 0.47
N GLY A 78 -23.59 -2.90 -0.85
CA GLY A 78 -23.65 -1.75 -1.76
C GLY A 78 -22.36 -1.53 -2.54
N GLU A 79 -22.43 -0.62 -3.50
CA GLU A 79 -21.30 -0.30 -4.39
C GLU A 79 -20.41 0.76 -3.74
N VAL A 80 -19.25 0.34 -3.24
CA VAL A 80 -18.29 1.19 -2.51
C VAL A 80 -17.11 1.55 -3.43
N THR A 81 -16.72 2.81 -3.47
CA THR A 81 -15.57 3.29 -4.27
C THR A 81 -14.30 3.43 -3.45
N ALA A 82 -14.41 3.67 -2.14
CA ALA A 82 -13.27 3.69 -1.24
C ALA A 82 -13.60 3.03 0.10
N LEU A 83 -12.64 2.25 0.63
CA LEU A 83 -12.72 1.71 1.99
C LEU A 83 -11.44 2.04 2.76
N TYR A 84 -11.61 2.61 3.95
CA TYR A 84 -10.57 2.90 4.91
C TYR A 84 -10.89 2.16 6.22
N ILE A 85 -10.09 1.17 6.56
CA ILE A 85 -10.26 0.35 7.77
C ILE A 85 -8.92 0.06 8.48
N PRO A 86 -8.13 1.10 8.82
CA PRO A 86 -6.85 0.90 9.50
C PRO A 86 -7.06 0.44 10.95
N ARG A 87 -6.12 -0.35 11.51
CA ARG A 87 -6.07 -0.67 12.96
C ARG A 87 -7.32 -1.37 13.51
N ALA A 88 -8.01 -2.13 12.67
CA ALA A 88 -9.26 -2.80 13.02
C ALA A 88 -9.07 -4.26 13.48
N LYS A 89 -7.81 -4.74 13.60
CA LYS A 89 -7.47 -6.16 13.87
C LYS A 89 -8.13 -7.13 12.88
N VAL A 90 -8.25 -6.72 11.63
CA VAL A 90 -8.84 -7.54 10.56
C VAL A 90 -7.88 -8.67 10.19
N GLU A 91 -8.36 -9.91 10.15
CA GLU A 91 -7.57 -11.09 9.74
C GLU A 91 -7.91 -11.59 8.34
N ARG A 92 -9.16 -11.35 7.89
CA ARG A 92 -9.66 -11.70 6.57
C ARG A 92 -10.41 -10.52 5.99
N LEU A 93 -10.11 -10.14 4.75
CA LEU A 93 -10.77 -9.07 4.02
C LEU A 93 -11.08 -9.57 2.60
N GLU A 94 -12.36 -9.54 2.24
CA GLU A 94 -12.89 -9.98 0.95
C GLU A 94 -13.50 -8.77 0.23
N VAL A 95 -12.81 -8.30 -0.80
CA VAL A 95 -13.23 -7.16 -1.64
C VAL A 95 -13.55 -7.55 -3.08
N ASN A 96 -13.43 -8.84 -3.40
CA ASN A 96 -13.63 -9.39 -4.74
C ASN A 96 -15.07 -9.29 -5.25
N LYS A 97 -16.04 -9.11 -4.36
CA LYS A 97 -17.45 -8.83 -4.69
C LYS A 97 -17.78 -7.33 -4.79
N ASN A 98 -16.78 -6.45 -4.81
CA ASN A 98 -16.98 -5.01 -5.00
C ASN A 98 -16.04 -4.45 -6.09
N PRO A 99 -16.34 -4.69 -7.39
CA PRO A 99 -15.47 -4.31 -8.51
C PRO A 99 -15.36 -2.78 -8.74
N ALA A 100 -16.24 -1.99 -8.11
CA ALA A 100 -16.21 -0.54 -8.15
C ALA A 100 -15.11 0.08 -7.26
N LEU A 101 -14.44 -0.72 -6.42
CA LEU A 101 -13.42 -0.22 -5.50
C LEU A 101 -12.25 0.44 -6.26
N GLU A 102 -12.04 1.73 -5.98
CA GLU A 102 -10.94 2.53 -6.50
C GLU A 102 -9.84 2.75 -5.46
N LYS A 103 -10.19 2.76 -4.17
CA LYS A 103 -9.24 2.99 -3.08
C LYS A 103 -9.43 1.98 -1.96
N LEU A 104 -8.33 1.39 -1.50
CA LEU A 104 -8.34 0.48 -0.35
C LEU A 104 -7.20 0.82 0.61
N TYR A 105 -7.57 1.21 1.83
CA TYR A 105 -6.66 1.48 2.93
C TYR A 105 -6.97 0.54 4.09
N CYS A 106 -6.22 -0.53 4.21
CA CYS A 106 -6.40 -1.57 5.23
C CYS A 106 -5.13 -1.80 6.05
N SER A 107 -4.34 -0.76 6.26
CA SER A 107 -3.06 -0.83 6.98
C SER A 107 -3.22 -1.14 8.47
N GLU A 108 -2.15 -1.66 9.08
CA GLU A 108 -2.10 -2.00 10.52
C GLU A 108 -3.18 -3.01 10.94
N ASN A 109 -3.29 -4.11 10.19
CA ASN A 109 -4.20 -5.22 10.45
C ASN A 109 -3.41 -6.56 10.51
N ASN A 110 -4.11 -7.68 10.56
CA ASN A 110 -3.55 -9.03 10.63
C ASN A 110 -3.83 -9.83 9.34
N ILE A 111 -4.03 -9.16 8.20
CA ILE A 111 -4.41 -9.78 6.93
C ILE A 111 -3.24 -10.61 6.41
N LYS A 112 -3.52 -11.86 6.03
CA LYS A 112 -2.51 -12.80 5.47
C LYS A 112 -2.60 -12.93 3.95
N GLU A 113 -3.80 -12.81 3.42
CA GLU A 113 -4.11 -12.96 2.00
C GLU A 113 -5.06 -11.84 1.59
N LEU A 114 -4.84 -11.25 0.42
CA LEU A 114 -5.66 -10.19 -0.12
C LEU A 114 -5.85 -10.42 -1.63
N ASP A 115 -7.02 -10.91 -2.01
CA ASP A 115 -7.40 -11.08 -3.41
C ASP A 115 -7.96 -9.78 -3.99
N LEU A 116 -7.21 -9.17 -4.92
CA LEU A 116 -7.58 -7.96 -5.64
C LEU A 116 -7.92 -8.21 -7.12
N SER A 117 -8.07 -9.48 -7.51
CA SER A 117 -8.20 -9.88 -8.91
C SER A 117 -9.43 -9.30 -9.62
N LYS A 118 -10.47 -8.93 -8.86
CA LYS A 118 -11.71 -8.30 -9.35
C LYS A 118 -11.75 -6.78 -9.22
N ASN A 119 -10.83 -6.18 -8.47
CA ASN A 119 -10.78 -4.74 -8.23
C ASN A 119 -9.98 -4.04 -9.36
N VAL A 120 -10.44 -4.22 -10.60
CA VAL A 120 -9.77 -3.70 -11.82
C VAL A 120 -9.76 -2.17 -11.90
N ASN A 121 -10.58 -1.50 -11.09
CA ASN A 121 -10.66 -0.05 -10.98
C ASN A 121 -9.75 0.53 -9.89
N LEU A 122 -9.02 -0.31 -9.14
CA LEU A 122 -8.18 0.13 -8.03
C LEU A 122 -7.06 1.07 -8.51
N LYS A 123 -7.01 2.26 -7.92
CA LYS A 123 -6.05 3.34 -8.14
C LYS A 123 -5.08 3.49 -6.97
N GLU A 124 -5.57 3.28 -5.75
CA GLU A 124 -4.77 3.45 -4.52
C GLU A 124 -4.92 2.24 -3.62
N LEU A 125 -3.79 1.68 -3.19
CA LEU A 125 -3.73 0.57 -2.25
C LEU A 125 -2.73 0.89 -1.14
N ASP A 126 -3.20 0.87 0.10
CA ASP A 126 -2.36 0.75 1.29
C ASP A 126 -2.76 -0.47 2.11
N CYS A 127 -1.95 -1.51 2.00
CA CYS A 127 -2.03 -2.73 2.82
C CYS A 127 -0.80 -2.90 3.71
N SER A 128 -0.11 -1.81 4.04
CA SER A 128 1.07 -1.83 4.89
C SER A 128 0.78 -2.36 6.31
N GLU A 129 1.81 -2.85 7.00
CA GLU A 129 1.69 -3.34 8.38
C GLU A 129 0.63 -4.44 8.54
N ASN A 130 0.80 -5.50 7.74
CA ASN A 130 -0.03 -6.71 7.77
C ASN A 130 0.87 -7.96 7.80
N SER A 131 0.30 -9.14 7.55
CA SER A 131 1.01 -10.41 7.44
C SER A 131 0.96 -11.01 6.03
N ILE A 132 0.86 -10.16 5.00
CA ILE A 132 0.74 -10.58 3.59
C ILE A 132 2.08 -11.11 3.09
N SER A 133 2.11 -12.33 2.57
CA SER A 133 3.34 -12.97 2.06
C SER A 133 3.52 -12.83 0.55
N SER A 134 2.42 -12.64 -0.18
CA SER A 134 2.38 -12.45 -1.64
C SER A 134 1.21 -11.55 -2.02
N LEU A 135 1.36 -10.80 -3.11
CA LEU A 135 0.34 -9.88 -3.60
C LEU A 135 0.35 -9.87 -5.13
N GLU A 136 -0.76 -10.30 -5.74
CA GLU A 136 -0.93 -10.35 -7.18
C GLU A 136 -1.60 -9.06 -7.68
N LEU A 137 -0.89 -8.30 -8.52
CA LEU A 137 -1.33 -6.97 -8.99
C LEU A 137 -1.60 -6.90 -10.50
N GLY A 138 -1.54 -8.05 -11.20
CA GLY A 138 -1.57 -8.13 -12.66
C GLY A 138 -2.87 -7.62 -13.31
N ASN A 139 -3.98 -7.54 -12.55
CA ASN A 139 -5.26 -7.02 -13.03
C ASN A 139 -5.52 -5.56 -12.63
N ASN A 140 -4.73 -5.00 -11.72
CA ASN A 140 -4.93 -3.65 -11.17
C ASN A 140 -4.18 -2.62 -12.03
N LEU A 141 -4.50 -2.58 -13.33
CA LEU A 141 -3.77 -1.78 -14.33
C LEU A 141 -3.89 -0.27 -14.12
N LYS A 142 -4.89 0.16 -13.34
CA LYS A 142 -5.13 1.57 -12.98
C LYS A 142 -4.41 2.01 -11.70
N LEU A 143 -3.59 1.14 -11.10
CA LEU A 143 -2.93 1.45 -9.83
C LEU A 143 -1.88 2.56 -9.99
N GLU A 144 -2.08 3.66 -9.28
CA GLU A 144 -1.20 4.83 -9.25
C GLU A 144 -0.35 4.89 -7.97
N GLN A 145 -0.90 4.40 -6.85
CA GLN A 145 -0.24 4.42 -5.55
C GLN A 145 -0.30 3.03 -4.90
N LEU A 146 0.88 2.51 -4.53
CA LEU A 146 1.02 1.22 -3.85
C LEU A 146 1.86 1.36 -2.58
N SER A 147 1.26 1.05 -1.44
CA SER A 147 1.94 0.88 -0.16
C SER A 147 1.67 -0.52 0.37
N MET A 148 2.72 -1.31 0.52
CA MET A 148 2.67 -2.68 1.04
C MET A 148 3.83 -2.96 2.01
N GLY A 149 4.43 -1.90 2.54
CA GLY A 149 5.54 -2.00 3.49
C GLY A 149 5.18 -2.77 4.75
N VAL A 150 6.19 -3.26 5.46
CA VAL A 150 6.05 -4.00 6.73
C VAL A 150 5.09 -5.18 6.57
N ASN A 151 5.36 -5.98 5.53
CA ASN A 151 4.74 -7.27 5.29
C ASN A 151 5.85 -8.29 4.99
N PRO A 152 5.65 -9.59 5.24
CA PRO A 152 6.62 -10.64 4.90
C PRO A 152 6.75 -10.92 3.38
N ILE A 153 6.42 -9.95 2.51
CA ILE A 153 6.56 -10.02 1.05
C ILE A 153 8.04 -10.08 0.67
N ARG A 154 8.40 -11.06 -0.16
CA ARG A 154 9.77 -11.27 -0.68
C ARG A 154 9.97 -10.83 -2.12
N SER A 155 8.90 -10.74 -2.90
CA SER A 155 8.91 -10.32 -4.28
C SER A 155 7.57 -9.69 -4.65
N VAL A 156 7.60 -8.79 -5.62
CA VAL A 156 6.41 -8.20 -6.20
C VAL A 156 6.64 -8.01 -7.70
N ASP A 157 5.63 -8.34 -8.50
CA ASP A 157 5.63 -8.01 -9.92
C ASP A 157 4.72 -6.80 -10.15
N VAL A 158 5.34 -5.68 -10.54
CA VAL A 158 4.66 -4.44 -10.93
C VAL A 158 4.84 -4.12 -12.41
N SER A 159 5.27 -5.11 -13.22
CA SER A 159 5.60 -4.91 -14.63
C SER A 159 4.40 -4.49 -15.50
N ARG A 160 3.18 -4.77 -15.04
CA ARG A 160 1.92 -4.38 -15.73
C ARG A 160 1.31 -3.08 -15.20
N ASN A 161 1.77 -2.56 -14.07
CA ASN A 161 1.25 -1.32 -13.46
C ASN A 161 1.99 -0.10 -14.03
N LEU A 162 1.82 0.15 -15.33
CA LEU A 162 2.61 1.11 -16.11
C LEU A 162 2.41 2.57 -15.70
N ILE A 163 1.28 2.88 -15.06
CA ILE A 163 0.94 4.23 -14.59
C ILE A 163 1.28 4.47 -13.12
N LEU A 164 1.95 3.51 -12.46
CA LEU A 164 2.32 3.61 -11.05
C LEU A 164 3.22 4.82 -10.82
N LYS A 165 2.80 5.72 -9.93
CA LYS A 165 3.50 6.95 -9.56
C LYS A 165 4.23 6.82 -8.23
N ARG A 166 3.70 6.04 -7.29
CA ARG A 166 4.31 5.85 -5.96
C ARG A 166 4.33 4.39 -5.58
N ILE A 167 5.48 3.93 -5.09
CA ILE A 167 5.63 2.60 -4.51
C ILE A 167 6.39 2.64 -3.18
N CYS A 168 5.78 2.07 -2.14
CA CYS A 168 6.37 1.89 -0.82
C CYS A 168 6.40 0.41 -0.47
N VAL A 169 7.62 -0.14 -0.41
CA VAL A 169 7.91 -1.54 -0.01
C VAL A 169 8.70 -1.59 1.29
N ARG A 170 8.69 -0.48 2.05
CA ARG A 170 9.53 -0.25 3.21
C ARG A 170 9.37 -1.36 4.26
N GLY A 171 10.46 -1.93 4.75
CA GLY A 171 10.39 -2.92 5.83
C GLY A 171 9.92 -4.31 5.40
N SER A 172 9.72 -4.54 4.10
CA SER A 172 9.41 -5.87 3.55
C SER A 172 10.69 -6.69 3.37
N GLN A 173 10.57 -7.98 3.02
CA GLN A 173 11.70 -8.90 2.86
C GLN A 173 12.22 -8.96 1.41
N ILE A 174 12.03 -7.91 0.62
CA ILE A 174 12.36 -7.88 -0.80
C ILE A 174 13.88 -7.86 -1.01
N GLU A 175 14.39 -8.83 -1.78
CA GLU A 175 15.80 -8.91 -2.19
C GLU A 175 16.05 -8.37 -3.60
N ASN A 176 15.03 -8.43 -4.46
CA ASN A 176 15.08 -7.97 -5.85
C ASN A 176 13.80 -7.18 -6.17
N LEU A 177 13.97 -5.95 -6.64
CA LEU A 177 12.86 -5.08 -7.03
C LEU A 177 13.05 -4.63 -8.48
N ASN A 178 12.25 -5.19 -9.39
CA ASN A 178 12.29 -4.83 -10.81
C ASN A 178 11.28 -3.72 -11.11
N LEU A 179 11.77 -2.53 -11.44
CA LEU A 179 10.95 -1.36 -11.76
C LEU A 179 11.07 -0.91 -13.22
N LYS A 180 11.63 -1.76 -14.10
CA LYS A 180 11.98 -1.37 -15.48
C LYS A 180 10.79 -0.90 -16.33
N ALA A 181 9.58 -1.37 -16.01
CA ALA A 181 8.36 -1.01 -16.73
C ALA A 181 7.71 0.29 -16.19
N ASN A 182 8.08 0.75 -15.00
CA ASN A 182 7.39 1.81 -14.27
C ASN A 182 8.02 3.20 -14.55
N ALA A 183 8.06 3.61 -15.82
CA ALA A 183 8.69 4.87 -16.24
C ALA A 183 8.05 6.12 -15.60
N ASN A 184 6.76 6.02 -15.24
CA ASN A 184 5.99 7.08 -14.58
C ASN A 184 6.21 7.17 -13.05
N LEU A 185 7.05 6.30 -12.48
CA LEU A 185 7.29 6.30 -11.04
C LEU A 185 7.97 7.60 -10.60
N GLU A 186 7.35 8.31 -9.67
CA GLU A 186 7.81 9.59 -9.11
C GLU A 186 8.39 9.42 -7.70
N GLU A 187 7.90 8.45 -6.92
CA GLU A 187 8.37 8.21 -5.56
C GLU A 187 8.60 6.72 -5.31
N LEU A 188 9.80 6.40 -4.80
CA LEU A 188 10.20 5.07 -4.39
C LEU A 188 10.63 5.07 -2.92
N ASN A 189 9.94 4.32 -2.09
CA ASN A 189 10.42 3.96 -0.76
C ASN A 189 10.73 2.47 -0.69
N CYS A 190 12.02 2.14 -0.81
CA CYS A 190 12.56 0.79 -0.68
C CYS A 190 13.45 0.66 0.57
N SER A 191 13.18 1.47 1.59
CA SER A 191 13.98 1.46 2.80
C SER A 191 13.73 0.23 3.68
N ASP A 192 14.72 -0.16 4.48
CA ASP A 192 14.64 -1.29 5.40
C ASP A 192 14.25 -2.62 4.72
N THR A 193 14.73 -2.88 3.51
CA THR A 193 14.55 -4.16 2.81
C THR A 193 15.85 -4.95 2.72
N ASN A 194 15.98 -5.91 1.80
CA ASN A 194 17.18 -6.75 1.64
C ASN A 194 17.84 -6.56 0.27
N LEU A 195 17.66 -5.39 -0.36
CA LEU A 195 18.19 -5.13 -1.70
C LEU A 195 19.71 -5.17 -1.72
N LYS A 196 20.27 -5.93 -2.67
CA LYS A 196 21.72 -5.98 -2.95
C LYS A 196 22.13 -5.11 -4.14
N SER A 197 21.15 -4.69 -4.94
CA SER A 197 21.28 -3.79 -6.08
C SER A 197 19.95 -3.08 -6.32
N LEU A 198 20.00 -1.95 -7.00
CA LEU A 198 18.84 -1.20 -7.45
C LEU A 198 19.17 -0.51 -8.77
N ASP A 199 18.36 -0.78 -9.79
CA ASP A 199 18.46 -0.13 -11.11
C ASP A 199 17.20 0.71 -11.33
N VAL A 200 17.38 2.03 -11.41
CA VAL A 200 16.31 3.00 -11.66
C VAL A 200 16.49 3.75 -12.99
N SER A 201 17.31 3.21 -13.90
CA SER A 201 17.64 3.84 -15.18
C SER A 201 16.44 4.07 -16.10
N ARG A 202 15.36 3.30 -15.92
CA ARG A 202 14.12 3.42 -16.68
C ARG A 202 13.06 4.28 -15.99
N ASN A 203 13.24 4.63 -14.71
CA ASN A 203 12.27 5.38 -13.94
C ASN A 203 12.51 6.89 -14.07
N ILE A 204 12.41 7.38 -15.31
CA ILE A 204 12.80 8.74 -15.71
C ILE A 204 12.08 9.85 -14.93
N SER A 205 10.90 9.57 -14.37
CA SER A 205 10.09 10.51 -13.59
C SER A 205 10.42 10.56 -12.09
N LEU A 206 11.34 9.73 -11.56
CA LEU A 206 11.61 9.62 -10.12
C LEU A 206 12.10 10.92 -9.48
N LYS A 207 11.38 11.48 -8.53
CA LYS A 207 11.76 12.69 -7.81
C LYS A 207 12.26 12.38 -6.40
N THR A 208 11.81 11.28 -5.80
CA THR A 208 12.12 10.96 -4.42
C THR A 208 12.46 9.49 -4.27
N ILE A 209 13.60 9.20 -3.64
CA ILE A 209 14.04 7.84 -3.34
C ILE A 209 14.47 7.75 -1.87
N PHE A 210 13.84 6.86 -1.12
CA PHE A 210 14.32 6.41 0.19
C PHE A 210 14.92 5.01 0.03
N CYS A 211 16.25 4.88 0.21
CA CYS A 211 16.99 3.65 -0.07
C CYS A 211 17.93 3.20 1.09
N TYR A 212 17.73 3.73 2.30
CA TYR A 212 18.50 3.30 3.46
C TYR A 212 18.03 1.93 4.01
N GLY A 213 18.86 1.27 4.81
CA GLY A 213 18.54 0.00 5.45
C GLY A 213 18.48 -1.17 4.47
N ASN A 214 19.39 -1.19 3.50
CA ASN A 214 19.53 -2.26 2.50
C ASN A 214 20.96 -2.85 2.55
N HIS A 215 21.34 -3.67 1.57
CA HIS A 215 22.64 -4.34 1.48
C HIS A 215 23.37 -3.99 0.18
N ILE A 216 23.17 -2.78 -0.34
CA ILE A 216 23.78 -2.31 -1.60
C ILE A 216 25.21 -1.84 -1.30
N GLN A 217 26.21 -2.45 -1.93
CA GLN A 217 27.63 -2.21 -1.62
C GLN A 217 28.51 -2.28 -2.88
N GLY A 218 29.70 -1.69 -2.81
CA GLY A 218 30.72 -1.79 -3.86
C GLY A 218 30.21 -1.39 -5.24
N GLU A 219 30.51 -2.19 -6.27
CA GLU A 219 30.10 -1.92 -7.65
C GLU A 219 28.57 -1.78 -7.81
N ASN A 220 27.76 -2.46 -6.99
CA ASN A 220 26.30 -2.33 -7.06
C ASN A 220 25.82 -0.96 -6.56
N MET A 221 26.52 -0.36 -5.60
CA MET A 221 26.22 1.01 -5.15
C MET A 221 26.59 2.02 -6.22
N THR A 222 27.76 1.88 -6.82
CA THR A 222 28.19 2.72 -7.95
C THR A 222 27.24 2.57 -9.14
N ALA A 223 26.79 1.35 -9.44
CA ALA A 223 25.79 1.10 -10.48
C ALA A 223 24.44 1.75 -10.17
N PHE A 224 23.96 1.66 -8.92
CA PHE A 224 22.74 2.35 -8.49
C PHE A 224 22.85 3.86 -8.70
N MET A 225 23.94 4.49 -8.25
CA MET A 225 24.16 5.93 -8.45
C MET A 225 24.21 6.31 -9.93
N ASN A 226 24.86 5.51 -10.76
CA ASN A 226 24.89 5.71 -12.21
C ASN A 226 23.52 5.50 -12.88
N SER A 227 22.65 4.68 -12.31
CA SER A 227 21.30 4.45 -12.82
C SER A 227 20.33 5.60 -12.52
N LEU A 228 20.69 6.52 -11.62
CA LEU A 228 19.84 7.67 -11.30
C LEU A 228 19.55 8.51 -12.57
N PRO A 229 18.28 8.91 -12.79
CA PRO A 229 17.92 9.88 -13.83
C PRO A 229 18.58 11.26 -13.64
N GLN A 230 18.72 12.05 -14.70
CA GLN A 230 19.27 13.40 -14.61
C GLN A 230 18.30 14.38 -13.91
N ARG A 231 18.79 15.18 -12.96
CA ARG A 231 17.97 16.15 -12.21
C ARG A 231 18.51 17.59 -12.24
N CYS A 232 19.35 17.98 -13.19
CA CYS A 232 19.93 19.33 -13.20
C CYS A 232 18.89 20.43 -13.45
N ASP A 233 17.87 20.13 -14.25
CA ASP A 233 16.79 21.08 -14.58
C ASP A 233 15.57 20.95 -13.66
N THR A 234 15.61 20.02 -12.70
CA THR A 234 14.51 19.72 -11.79
C THR A 234 15.06 19.50 -10.37
N THR A 235 14.28 18.92 -9.46
CA THR A 235 14.78 18.54 -8.13
C THR A 235 14.51 17.06 -7.91
N GLY A 236 15.57 16.31 -7.59
CA GLY A 236 15.49 14.95 -7.08
C GLY A 236 16.08 14.86 -5.67
N PHE A 237 15.46 14.07 -4.80
CA PHE A 237 15.89 13.82 -3.43
C PHE A 237 16.23 12.34 -3.25
N LEU A 238 17.46 12.05 -2.84
CA LEU A 238 17.91 10.71 -2.50
C LEU A 238 18.25 10.68 -1.00
N TYR A 239 17.53 9.87 -0.25
CA TYR A 239 17.69 9.69 1.18
C TYR A 239 18.44 8.39 1.50
N LEU A 240 19.60 8.54 2.14
CA LEU A 240 20.45 7.47 2.65
C LEU A 240 20.72 7.69 4.15
N THR A 241 21.24 6.68 4.83
CA THR A 241 21.84 6.83 6.17
C THR A 241 23.19 6.12 6.18
N ALA A 242 24.04 6.44 7.16
CA ALA A 242 25.38 5.86 7.29
C ALA A 242 25.50 4.86 8.46
N ASN A 243 24.64 4.96 9.49
CA ASN A 243 24.83 4.23 10.75
C ASN A 243 23.62 3.36 11.11
N LYS A 244 22.51 4.02 11.44
CA LYS A 244 21.25 3.38 11.82
C LYS A 244 20.12 3.96 10.99
N THR A 245 19.21 3.10 10.61
CA THR A 245 17.92 3.49 10.04
C THR A 245 17.11 4.26 11.10
N PRO A 246 16.10 5.05 10.70
CA PRO A 246 15.17 5.68 11.65
C PRO A 246 14.48 4.71 12.61
N ARG A 247 14.47 3.40 12.30
CA ARG A 247 13.95 2.32 13.18
C ARG A 247 15.02 1.68 14.07
N GLY A 248 16.23 2.21 14.12
CA GLY A 248 17.32 1.71 14.95
C GLY A 248 18.04 0.48 14.40
N LYS A 249 17.66 -0.05 13.23
CA LYS A 249 18.38 -1.13 12.56
C LYS A 249 19.73 -0.64 12.04
N THR A 250 20.76 -1.47 12.12
CA THR A 250 22.07 -1.22 11.49
C THR A 250 21.91 -1.04 9.99
N GLU A 251 22.43 0.05 9.45
CA GLU A 251 22.56 0.25 8.01
C GLU A 251 23.64 -0.68 7.45
N LYS A 252 23.34 -1.33 6.32
CA LYS A 252 24.24 -2.27 5.65
C LYS A 252 24.56 -1.84 4.21
N ASN A 253 23.98 -0.75 3.73
CA ASN A 253 24.47 -0.08 2.53
C ASN A 253 25.88 0.44 2.78
N VAL A 254 26.74 0.33 1.76
CA VAL A 254 28.10 0.88 1.79
C VAL A 254 28.28 1.73 0.55
N PHE A 255 28.51 3.02 0.75
CA PHE A 255 28.79 3.99 -0.31
C PHE A 255 30.05 4.78 0.03
N THR A 256 30.80 5.13 -1.01
CA THR A 256 32.01 5.95 -0.94
C THR A 256 31.68 7.42 -1.20
N ASN A 257 32.66 8.31 -1.00
CA ASN A 257 32.54 9.69 -1.45
C ASN A 257 32.37 9.80 -2.97
N GLY A 258 32.92 8.85 -3.75
CA GLY A 258 32.74 8.77 -5.20
C GLY A 258 31.29 8.50 -5.59
N ASP A 259 30.63 7.56 -4.91
CA ASP A 259 29.21 7.26 -5.12
C ASP A 259 28.33 8.48 -4.85
N ILE A 260 28.59 9.20 -3.74
CA ILE A 260 27.89 10.43 -3.41
C ILE A 260 28.17 11.54 -4.44
N ASN A 261 29.39 11.61 -4.99
CA ASN A 261 29.75 12.55 -6.04
C ASN A 261 28.97 12.29 -7.34
N ILE A 262 28.82 11.01 -7.75
CA ILE A 262 28.00 10.63 -8.90
C ILE A 262 26.58 11.13 -8.70
N GLY A 263 25.95 10.80 -7.58
CA GLY A 263 24.58 11.22 -7.29
C GLY A 263 24.41 12.76 -7.28
N LYS A 264 25.32 13.49 -6.62
CA LYS A 264 25.21 14.94 -6.46
C LYS A 264 25.59 15.74 -7.70
N ASN A 265 26.75 15.45 -8.28
CA ASN A 265 27.40 16.33 -9.25
C ASN A 265 27.19 15.84 -10.69
N GLU A 266 27.20 14.53 -10.92
CA GLU A 266 26.98 13.97 -12.26
C GLU A 266 25.48 13.83 -12.57
N LYS A 267 24.68 13.46 -11.56
CA LYS A 267 23.23 13.24 -11.70
C LYS A 267 22.38 14.39 -11.18
N CYS A 268 22.98 15.37 -10.51
CA CYS A 268 22.30 16.56 -9.96
C CYS A 268 21.22 16.26 -8.89
N TRP A 269 21.36 15.18 -8.11
CA TRP A 269 20.44 14.88 -7.01
C TRP A 269 20.84 15.58 -5.71
N ARG A 270 19.83 15.98 -4.94
CA ARG A 270 20.02 16.31 -3.53
C ARG A 270 20.16 15.01 -2.73
N VAL A 271 21.41 14.55 -2.60
CA VAL A 271 21.73 13.37 -1.79
C VAL A 271 21.86 13.76 -0.32
N ILE A 272 20.91 13.30 0.48
CA ILE A 272 20.77 13.56 1.92
C ILE A 272 21.19 12.31 2.68
N VAL A 273 22.27 12.41 3.44
CA VAL A 273 22.79 11.32 4.28
C VAL A 273 22.51 11.67 5.75
N ASN A 274 21.60 10.93 6.37
CA ASN A 274 21.26 11.13 7.78
C ASN A 274 22.21 10.34 8.70
N PHE A 275 22.64 10.96 9.79
CA PHE A 275 23.44 10.33 10.85
C PHE A 275 22.57 10.23 12.12
N HIS A 276 21.96 9.07 12.34
CA HIS A 276 21.26 8.81 13.61
C HIS A 276 22.30 8.41 14.67
N LYS A 277 22.32 9.14 15.80
CA LYS A 277 23.25 8.91 16.92
C LYS A 277 22.93 7.58 17.61
N GLU A 278 23.95 6.97 18.22
CA GLU A 278 23.78 5.88 19.17
C GLU A 278 23.02 6.41 20.40
N LEU A 279 21.91 5.76 20.76
CA LEU A 279 21.27 5.91 22.07
C LEU A 279 22.02 5.06 23.08
#